data_AF-A0A7K0SEF7-F1
#
_entry.id   AF-A0A7K0SEF7-F1
#
_cell.length_a   1.000
_cell.length_b   1.000
_cell.length_c   1.000
_cell.angle_alpha   90.00
_cell.angle_beta   90.00
_cell.angle_gamma   90.00
#
_symmetry.space_group_name_H-M   'P 1'
#
loop_
_entity.id
_entity.type
_entity.pdbx_description
1 polymer ?
#
loop_
_entity_poly.entity_id
_entity_poly.type
_entity_poly.pdbx_seq_one_letter_code
_entity_poly.pdbx_strand_id
1 'polypeptide(L)'
;MPTKDPARKAHFPAIEKRYQKPMSYWFSVMEKIKDKKYPEQISHLRNKHKFSQAHANALVMYSRGSESAHRFNSISDYYKSIDPIQAKTIKSIFKVIRTKFPALELVLAWNHPMLKLGDEYIFGVSTAKNHILIAPFNATVFKEFSPYFKDHKINKKTIGLPNDWQVDSKLLHKLIAAAIKYAK
;
A
#
# COMPACT_ATOMS: atom_id res chain seq x y z
N MET A 1 16.48 -7.51 2.64
CA MET A 1 16.96 -6.46 1.71
C MET A 1 17.06 -5.16 2.50
N PRO A 2 18.15 -4.38 2.38
CA PRO A 2 18.25 -3.08 3.05
C PRO A 2 17.08 -2.20 2.60
N THR A 3 16.39 -1.61 3.57
CA THR A 3 15.31 -0.65 3.35
C THR A 3 15.90 0.55 2.61
N LYS A 4 15.57 0.70 1.33
CA LYS A 4 15.93 1.90 0.56
C LYS A 4 15.30 3.11 1.25
N ASP A 5 16.07 4.18 1.37
CA ASP A 5 15.59 5.46 1.90
C ASP A 5 14.28 5.85 1.18
N PRO A 6 13.16 5.97 1.90
CA PRO A 6 11.86 6.28 1.31
C PRO A 6 11.76 7.73 0.82
N ALA A 7 12.70 8.60 1.18
CA ALA A 7 12.74 9.97 0.72
C ALA A 7 12.91 10.04 -0.81
N ARG A 8 12.06 10.83 -1.47
CA ARG A 8 12.17 11.02 -2.93
C ARG A 8 13.47 11.71 -3.31
N LYS A 9 14.02 12.55 -2.42
CA LYS A 9 15.33 13.19 -2.56
C LYS A 9 16.48 12.18 -2.66
N ALA A 10 16.34 10.97 -2.11
CA ALA A 10 17.36 9.93 -2.22
C ALA A 10 17.64 9.51 -3.69
N HIS A 11 16.71 9.78 -4.61
CA HIS A 11 16.92 9.57 -6.05
C HIS A 11 17.70 10.68 -6.74
N PHE A 12 17.84 11.87 -6.14
CA PHE A 12 18.37 13.05 -6.82
C PHE A 12 19.82 12.89 -7.27
N PRO A 13 20.75 12.34 -6.47
CA PRO A 13 22.11 12.09 -6.94
C PRO A 13 22.15 11.17 -8.17
N ALA A 14 21.30 10.15 -8.21
CA ALA A 14 21.19 9.23 -9.35
C ALA A 14 20.54 9.89 -10.58
N ILE A 15 19.60 10.81 -10.38
CA ILE A 15 18.98 11.62 -11.44
C ILE A 15 20.04 12.54 -12.06
N GLU A 16 20.76 13.32 -11.26
CA GLU A 16 21.79 14.24 -11.75
C GLU A 16 22.89 13.48 -12.51
N LYS A 17 23.39 12.38 -11.93
CA LYS A 17 24.39 11.52 -12.58
C LYS A 17 23.93 10.97 -13.92
N ARG A 18 22.67 10.52 -14.02
CA ARG A 18 22.16 9.86 -15.24
C ARG A 18 21.77 10.84 -16.34
N TYR A 19 21.20 11.99 -15.98
CA TYR A 19 20.65 12.94 -16.94
C TYR A 19 21.50 14.21 -17.11
N GLN A 20 22.64 14.29 -16.41
CA GLN A 20 23.69 15.29 -16.59
C GLN A 20 23.20 16.74 -16.48
N LYS A 21 22.21 16.97 -15.63
CA LYS A 21 21.69 18.30 -15.27
C LYS A 21 21.41 18.34 -13.78
N PRO A 22 21.63 19.50 -13.12
CA PRO A 22 21.36 19.65 -11.69
C PRO A 22 19.85 19.62 -11.40
N MET A 23 19.48 19.30 -10.17
CA MET A 23 18.07 19.28 -9.74
C MET A 23 17.36 20.61 -9.92
N SER A 24 18.06 21.74 -9.81
CA SER A 24 17.51 23.08 -10.08
C SER A 24 16.96 23.22 -11.50
N TYR A 25 17.62 22.60 -12.49
CA TYR A 25 17.12 22.52 -13.86
C TYR A 25 15.86 21.67 -13.93
N TRP A 26 15.85 20.51 -13.27
CA TRP A 26 14.69 19.61 -13.28
C TRP A 26 13.48 20.19 -12.56
N PHE A 27 13.66 20.92 -11.46
CA PHE A 27 12.58 21.65 -10.81
C PHE A 27 12.02 22.75 -11.70
N SER A 28 12.88 23.46 -12.44
CA SER A 28 12.43 24.43 -13.45
C SER A 28 11.62 23.77 -14.58
N VAL A 29 11.97 22.54 -14.99
CA VAL A 29 11.16 21.76 -15.94
C VAL A 29 9.80 21.41 -15.34
N MET A 30 9.76 21.00 -14.07
CA MET A 30 8.53 20.66 -13.38
C MET A 30 7.59 21.85 -13.20
N GLU A 31 8.13 23.04 -12.91
CA GLU A 31 7.34 24.27 -12.77
C GLU A 31 6.56 24.60 -14.05
N LYS A 32 7.18 24.40 -15.22
CA LYS A 32 6.55 24.62 -16.54
C LYS A 32 5.39 23.67 -16.85
N ILE A 33 5.27 22.56 -16.12
CA ILE A 33 4.25 21.54 -16.34
C ILE A 33 3.43 21.25 -15.07
N LYS A 34 3.47 22.13 -14.07
CA LYS A 34 2.84 21.90 -12.77
C LYS A 34 1.34 21.66 -12.85
N ASP A 35 0.66 22.35 -13.77
CA ASP A 35 -0.79 22.27 -13.96
C ASP A 35 -1.23 21.03 -14.75
N LYS A 36 -0.29 20.31 -15.35
CA LYS A 36 -0.58 19.07 -16.07
C LYS A 36 -0.98 17.95 -15.13
N LYS A 37 -1.78 17.00 -15.62
CA LYS A 37 -2.13 15.82 -14.84
C LYS A 37 -0.88 14.97 -14.59
N TYR A 38 -0.85 14.24 -13.48
CA TYR A 38 0.29 13.36 -13.12
C TYR A 38 0.78 12.47 -14.28
N PRO A 39 -0.09 11.78 -15.05
CA PRO A 39 0.35 10.96 -16.18
C PRO A 39 1.07 11.75 -17.27
N GLU A 40 0.65 12.99 -17.52
CA GLU A 40 1.23 13.87 -18.53
C GLU A 40 2.60 14.39 -18.08
N GLN A 41 2.76 14.71 -16.79
CA GLN A 41 4.06 15.09 -16.21
C GLN A 41 5.07 13.93 -16.33
N ILE A 42 4.64 12.71 -15.99
CA ILE A 42 5.45 11.50 -16.15
C ILE A 42 5.82 11.28 -17.62
N SER A 43 4.85 11.36 -18.53
CA SER A 43 5.07 11.19 -19.97
C SER A 43 6.07 12.23 -20.51
N HIS A 44 5.97 13.48 -20.06
CA HIS A 44 6.89 14.55 -20.45
C HIS A 44 8.34 14.19 -20.12
N LEU A 45 8.62 13.80 -18.87
CA LEU A 45 9.97 13.43 -18.43
C LEU A 45 10.47 12.18 -19.16
N ARG A 46 9.61 11.17 -19.32
CA ARG A 46 10.00 9.90 -19.98
C ARG A 46 10.25 10.07 -21.46
N ASN A 47 9.40 10.81 -22.18
CA ASN A 47 9.47 10.87 -23.63
C ASN A 47 10.50 11.91 -24.10
N LYS A 48 10.51 13.09 -23.48
CA LYS A 48 11.42 14.19 -23.87
C LYS A 48 12.81 14.04 -23.24
N HIS A 49 12.88 13.63 -21.98
CA HIS A 49 14.13 13.58 -21.21
C HIS A 49 14.61 12.15 -20.92
N LYS A 50 13.93 11.14 -21.47
CA LYS A 50 14.28 9.70 -21.32
C LYS A 50 14.41 9.25 -19.87
N PHE A 51 13.63 9.87 -18.97
CA PHE A 51 13.59 9.44 -17.58
C PHE A 51 13.13 7.99 -17.44
N SER A 52 13.67 7.28 -16.45
CA SER A 52 13.08 6.02 -16.01
C SER A 52 11.77 6.28 -15.26
N GLN A 53 10.90 5.28 -15.15
CA GLN A 53 9.66 5.43 -14.37
C GLN A 53 9.94 5.86 -12.92
N ALA A 54 10.96 5.25 -12.29
CA ALA A 54 11.30 5.50 -10.90
C ALA A 54 11.79 6.94 -10.70
N HIS A 55 12.69 7.41 -11.56
CA HIS A 55 13.21 8.78 -11.48
C HIS A 55 12.14 9.82 -11.78
N ALA A 56 11.30 9.57 -12.80
CA ALA A 56 10.19 10.47 -13.13
C ALA A 56 9.20 10.56 -11.97
N ASN A 57 8.83 9.43 -11.36
CA ASN A 57 7.94 9.39 -10.20
C ASN A 57 8.56 10.13 -9.00
N ALA A 58 9.84 9.92 -8.70
CA ALA A 58 10.52 10.61 -7.61
C ALA A 58 10.47 12.14 -7.78
N LEU A 59 10.86 12.64 -8.95
CA LEU A 59 10.85 14.08 -9.25
C LEU A 59 9.43 14.66 -9.23
N VAL A 60 8.49 14.03 -9.95
CA VAL A 60 7.10 14.51 -10.05
C VAL A 60 6.44 14.55 -8.68
N MET A 61 6.54 13.48 -7.88
CA MET A 61 5.91 13.43 -6.57
C MET A 61 6.54 14.44 -5.61
N TYR A 62 7.86 14.59 -5.64
CA TYR A 62 8.54 15.60 -4.84
C TYR A 62 8.06 17.03 -5.19
N SER A 63 8.02 17.37 -6.49
CA SER A 63 7.51 18.66 -6.96
C SER A 63 6.03 18.91 -6.65
N ARG A 64 5.27 17.86 -6.32
CA ARG A 64 3.86 17.94 -5.88
C ARG A 64 3.71 17.94 -4.36
N GLY A 65 4.80 18.10 -3.61
CA GLY A 65 4.81 18.14 -2.14
C GLY A 65 4.83 16.77 -1.45
N SER A 66 4.97 15.67 -2.20
CA SER A 66 5.10 14.32 -1.62
C SER A 66 6.57 13.95 -1.48
N GLU A 67 7.16 14.29 -0.34
CA GLU A 67 8.60 14.11 -0.09
C GLU A 67 9.02 12.66 0.16
N SER A 68 8.09 11.79 0.53
CA SER A 68 8.36 10.38 0.87
C SER A 68 7.46 9.41 0.10
N ALA A 69 7.90 8.17 -0.06
CA ALA A 69 7.06 7.05 -0.47
C ALA A 69 6.14 6.56 0.67
N HIS A 70 6.49 6.84 1.92
CA HIS A 70 5.61 6.60 3.06
C HIS A 70 4.60 7.73 3.22
N ARG A 71 3.32 7.36 3.26
CA ARG A 71 2.19 8.28 3.46
C ARG A 71 1.82 8.41 4.92
N PHE A 72 2.17 7.42 5.73
CA PHE A 72 1.82 7.34 7.14
C PHE A 72 3.07 6.97 7.93
N ASN A 73 3.26 7.63 9.07
CA ASN A 73 4.37 7.31 9.99
C ASN A 73 3.98 6.24 11.00
N SER A 74 2.66 6.08 11.23
CA SER A 74 2.11 5.09 12.15
C SER A 74 0.77 4.56 11.66
N ILE A 75 0.32 3.46 12.26
CA ILE A 75 -1.03 2.90 12.05
C ILE A 75 -2.11 3.88 12.55
N SER A 76 -1.79 4.68 13.58
CA SER A 76 -2.69 5.74 14.05
C SER A 76 -2.94 6.78 12.97
N ASP A 77 -1.89 7.20 12.25
CA ASP A 77 -2.01 8.15 11.14
C ASP A 77 -2.83 7.57 9.99
N TYR A 78 -2.63 6.28 9.68
CA TYR A 78 -3.46 5.58 8.71
C TYR A 78 -4.94 5.67 9.10
N TYR A 79 -5.30 5.34 10.35
CA TYR A 79 -6.70 5.40 10.79
C TYR A 79 -7.30 6.80 10.78
N LYS A 80 -6.51 7.84 11.06
CA LYS A 80 -6.97 9.24 10.98
C LYS A 80 -7.23 9.69 9.55
N SER A 81 -6.63 9.04 8.56
CA SER A 81 -6.72 9.41 7.15
C SER A 81 -7.89 8.80 6.38
N ILE A 82 -8.62 7.86 7.00
CA ILE A 82 -9.70 7.09 6.36
C ILE A 82 -11.06 7.39 7.01
N ASP A 83 -12.12 6.95 6.35
CA ASP A 83 -13.48 7.09 6.87
C ASP A 83 -13.64 6.42 8.26
N PRO A 84 -14.34 7.04 9.24
CA PRO A 84 -14.48 6.48 10.58
C PRO A 84 -15.13 5.10 10.63
N ILE A 85 -16.06 4.79 9.72
CA ILE A 85 -16.70 3.47 9.61
C ILE A 85 -15.65 2.46 9.15
N GLN A 86 -14.84 2.79 8.14
CA GLN A 86 -13.73 1.94 7.73
C GLN A 86 -12.74 1.72 8.89
N ALA A 87 -12.34 2.78 9.59
CA ALA A 87 -11.43 2.66 10.73
C ALA A 87 -11.99 1.74 11.82
N LYS A 88 -13.28 1.84 12.14
CA LYS A 88 -13.97 0.96 13.10
C LYS A 88 -13.93 -0.50 12.63
N THR A 89 -14.32 -0.78 11.39
CA THR A 89 -14.35 -2.14 10.83
C THR A 89 -12.95 -2.75 10.81
N ILE A 90 -11.94 -2.01 10.36
CA ILE A 90 -10.55 -2.49 10.27
C ILE A 90 -9.99 -2.78 11.66
N LYS A 91 -10.24 -1.92 12.66
CA LYS A 91 -9.88 -2.18 14.06
C LYS A 91 -10.54 -3.46 14.58
N SER A 92 -11.82 -3.69 14.28
CA SER A 92 -12.53 -4.91 14.65
C SER A 92 -11.92 -6.16 14.02
N ILE A 93 -11.59 -6.13 12.72
CA ILE A 93 -10.91 -7.22 12.00
C ILE A 93 -9.59 -7.57 12.69
N PHE A 94 -8.70 -6.59 12.88
CA PHE A 94 -7.41 -6.86 13.51
C PHE A 94 -7.52 -7.31 14.96
N LYS A 95 -8.48 -6.76 15.72
CA LYS A 95 -8.76 -7.22 17.10
C LYS A 95 -9.16 -8.68 17.12
N VAL A 96 -10.15 -9.08 16.31
CA VAL A 96 -10.64 -10.45 16.22
C VAL A 96 -9.52 -11.43 15.87
N ILE A 97 -8.67 -11.07 14.91
CA ILE A 97 -7.55 -11.92 14.50
C ILE A 97 -6.51 -12.02 15.62
N ARG A 98 -6.04 -10.89 16.15
CA ARG A 98 -4.94 -10.87 17.13
C ARG A 98 -5.32 -11.43 18.49
N THR A 99 -6.60 -11.37 18.88
CA THR A 99 -7.08 -12.06 20.09
C THR A 99 -6.89 -13.57 19.98
N LYS A 100 -7.06 -14.17 18.79
CA LYS A 100 -6.89 -15.62 18.58
C LYS A 100 -5.45 -16.01 18.23
N PHE A 101 -4.72 -15.14 17.53
CA PHE A 101 -3.35 -15.37 17.06
C PHE A 101 -2.42 -14.25 17.58
N PRO A 102 -2.08 -14.25 18.88
CA PRO A 102 -1.32 -13.16 19.50
C PRO A 102 0.12 -13.04 18.98
N ALA A 103 0.67 -14.09 18.36
CA ALA A 103 1.99 -14.07 17.72
C ALA A 103 2.03 -13.23 16.43
N LEU A 104 0.87 -12.82 15.88
CA LEU A 104 0.83 -11.97 14.70
C LEU A 104 1.11 -10.51 15.05
N GLU A 105 2.17 -9.98 14.44
CA GLU A 105 2.58 -8.59 14.58
C GLU A 105 1.79 -7.71 13.62
N LEU A 106 1.17 -6.64 14.15
CA LEU A 106 0.51 -5.63 13.33
C LEU A 106 1.52 -4.56 12.93
N VAL A 107 1.83 -4.50 11.62
CA VAL A 107 2.79 -3.58 11.02
C VAL A 107 2.13 -2.65 10.01
N LEU A 108 2.80 -1.54 9.69
CA LEU A 108 2.46 -0.68 8.57
C LEU A 108 3.41 -1.00 7.40
N ALA A 109 2.92 -1.67 6.37
CA ALA A 109 3.71 -2.04 5.19
C ALA A 109 3.00 -1.56 3.92
N TRP A 110 3.78 -1.02 2.97
CA TRP A 110 3.26 -0.42 1.72
C TRP A 110 2.11 0.58 1.94
N ASN A 111 2.16 1.35 3.03
CA ASN A 111 1.12 2.29 3.47
C ASN A 111 -0.22 1.64 3.87
N HIS A 112 -0.20 0.36 4.24
CA HIS A 112 -1.37 -0.41 4.66
C HIS A 112 -1.09 -1.17 5.96
N PRO A 113 -2.09 -1.32 6.84
CA PRO A 113 -1.97 -2.19 8.00
C PRO A 113 -1.95 -3.67 7.57
N MET A 114 -0.98 -4.41 8.09
CA MET A 114 -0.76 -5.82 7.77
C MET A 114 -0.37 -6.62 9.02
N LEU A 115 -0.67 -7.91 9.00
CA LEU A 115 -0.24 -8.88 10.00
C LEU A 115 0.91 -9.71 9.44
N LYS A 116 2.00 -9.79 10.21
CA LYS A 116 3.15 -10.64 9.92
C LYS A 116 3.29 -11.76 10.96
N LEU A 117 3.89 -12.86 10.54
CA LEU A 117 4.45 -13.89 11.41
C LEU A 117 5.94 -14.02 11.08
N GLY A 118 6.80 -13.50 11.94
CA GLY A 118 8.22 -13.33 11.60
C GLY A 118 8.38 -12.44 10.37
N ASP A 119 8.96 -12.97 9.29
CA ASP A 119 9.15 -12.25 8.04
C ASP A 119 8.01 -12.41 7.02
N GLU A 120 7.11 -13.35 7.25
CA GLU A 120 6.02 -13.65 6.32
C GLU A 120 4.81 -12.73 6.54
N TYR A 121 4.24 -12.24 5.43
CA TYR A 121 2.99 -11.48 5.44
C TYR A 121 1.81 -12.44 5.40
N ILE A 122 0.96 -12.38 6.43
CA ILE A 122 -0.15 -13.33 6.64
C ILE A 122 -1.48 -12.74 6.17
N PHE A 123 -1.72 -11.46 6.47
CA PHE A 123 -2.99 -10.81 6.17
C PHE A 123 -2.82 -9.30 6.06
N GLY A 124 -3.58 -8.64 5.19
CA GLY A 124 -3.53 -7.19 5.05
C GLY A 124 -4.87 -6.58 4.70
N VAL A 125 -5.03 -5.30 5.04
CA VAL A 125 -6.22 -4.54 4.71
C VAL A 125 -5.85 -3.24 3.98
N SER A 126 -6.56 -2.91 2.92
CA SER A 126 -6.49 -1.60 2.27
C SER A 126 -7.88 -0.98 2.12
N THR A 127 -7.94 0.33 1.87
CA THR A 127 -9.18 1.09 1.77
C THR A 127 -9.33 1.72 0.39
N ALA A 128 -10.53 1.65 -0.16
CA ALA A 128 -10.99 2.43 -1.29
C ALA A 128 -12.19 3.31 -0.88
N LYS A 129 -12.69 4.17 -1.77
CA LYS A 129 -13.79 5.10 -1.44
C LYS A 129 -15.03 4.39 -0.88
N ASN A 130 -15.43 3.26 -1.48
CA ASN A 130 -16.71 2.61 -1.20
C ASN A 130 -16.58 1.22 -0.56
N HIS A 131 -15.37 0.74 -0.27
CA HIS A 131 -15.14 -0.60 0.28
C HIS A 131 -13.77 -0.69 0.93
N ILE A 132 -13.60 -1.70 1.78
CA ILE A 132 -12.29 -2.18 2.23
C ILE A 132 -11.89 -3.41 1.41
N LEU A 133 -10.59 -3.69 1.33
CA LEU A 133 -10.04 -4.87 0.67
C LEU A 133 -9.26 -5.68 1.69
N ILE A 134 -9.53 -6.98 1.79
CA ILE A 134 -8.73 -7.92 2.59
C ILE A 134 -7.87 -8.79 1.67
N ALA A 135 -6.67 -9.17 2.14
CA ALA A 135 -5.72 -9.97 1.38
C ALA A 135 -5.03 -11.01 2.29
N PRO A 136 -5.09 -12.33 1.99
CA PRO A 136 -4.37 -13.36 2.74
C PRO A 136 -2.92 -13.60 2.25
N PHE A 137 -2.46 -12.85 1.25
CA PHE A 137 -1.13 -12.89 0.61
C PHE A 137 -0.60 -14.23 0.07
N ASN A 138 -1.28 -15.34 0.33
CA ASN A 138 -0.99 -16.67 -0.20
C ASN A 138 -2.06 -17.10 -1.21
N ALA A 139 -1.64 -17.56 -2.40
CA ALA A 139 -2.54 -17.92 -3.49
C ALA A 139 -3.38 -19.18 -3.18
N THR A 140 -2.80 -20.15 -2.49
CA THR A 140 -3.52 -21.38 -2.06
C THR A 140 -4.63 -21.02 -1.09
N VAL A 141 -4.30 -20.22 -0.07
CA VAL A 141 -5.27 -19.73 0.92
C VAL A 141 -6.34 -18.87 0.24
N PHE A 142 -5.95 -17.98 -0.68
CA PHE A 142 -6.93 -17.16 -1.42
C PHE A 142 -7.92 -18.03 -2.21
N LYS A 143 -7.43 -19.07 -2.90
CA LYS A 143 -8.29 -19.99 -3.66
C LYS A 143 -9.23 -20.78 -2.75
N GLU A 144 -8.73 -21.24 -1.61
CA GLU A 144 -9.53 -21.99 -0.61
C GLU A 144 -10.61 -21.12 0.03
N PHE A 145 -10.31 -19.85 0.34
CA PHE A 145 -11.20 -19.00 1.13
C PHE A 145 -12.10 -18.08 0.31
N SER A 146 -11.75 -17.73 -0.93
CA SER A 146 -12.60 -16.84 -1.76
C SER A 146 -14.05 -17.34 -1.96
N PRO A 147 -14.37 -18.65 -2.06
CA PRO A 147 -15.75 -19.11 -2.16
C PRO A 147 -16.64 -18.77 -0.94
N TYR A 148 -16.05 -18.58 0.25
CA TYR A 148 -16.78 -18.17 1.45
C TYR A 148 -17.19 -16.70 1.42
N PHE A 149 -16.66 -15.91 0.48
CA PHE A 149 -16.99 -14.50 0.28
C PHE A 149 -17.70 -14.27 -1.07
N LYS A 150 -18.38 -15.29 -1.62
CA LYS A 150 -19.00 -15.23 -2.96
C LYS A 150 -20.02 -14.11 -3.13
N ASP A 151 -20.65 -13.66 -2.04
CA ASP A 151 -21.60 -12.54 -2.04
C ASP A 151 -20.91 -11.17 -2.01
N HIS A 152 -19.58 -11.17 -2.12
CA HIS A 152 -18.73 -9.99 -2.12
C HIS A 152 -17.85 -9.97 -3.36
N LYS A 153 -17.22 -8.81 -3.61
CA LYS A 153 -16.38 -8.63 -4.80
C LYS A 153 -15.08 -9.42 -4.66
N ILE A 154 -14.94 -10.50 -5.44
CA ILE A 154 -13.69 -11.26 -5.53
C ILE A 154 -12.80 -10.67 -6.64
N ASN A 155 -11.61 -10.18 -6.28
CA ASN A 155 -10.58 -9.77 -7.24
C ASN A 155 -9.53 -10.90 -7.42
N LYS A 156 -8.47 -10.64 -8.17
CA LYS A 156 -7.40 -11.63 -8.41
C LYS A 156 -6.67 -12.09 -7.13
N LYS A 157 -6.52 -11.20 -6.14
CA LYS A 157 -5.73 -11.43 -4.92
C LYS A 157 -6.36 -10.86 -3.65
N THR A 158 -7.52 -10.21 -3.78
CA THR A 158 -8.17 -9.48 -2.68
C THR A 158 -9.66 -9.70 -2.72
N ILE A 159 -10.31 -9.53 -1.57
CA ILE A 159 -11.76 -9.60 -1.42
C ILE A 159 -12.23 -8.21 -0.99
N GLY A 160 -13.16 -7.63 -1.75
CA GLY A 160 -13.78 -6.34 -1.47
C GLY A 160 -14.99 -6.49 -0.57
N LEU A 161 -14.94 -5.89 0.61
CA LEU A 161 -15.99 -5.94 1.62
C LEU A 161 -16.60 -4.54 1.83
N PRO A 162 -17.88 -4.44 2.20
CA PRO A 162 -18.49 -3.18 2.61
C PRO A 162 -17.68 -2.46 3.70
N ASN A 163 -17.75 -1.13 3.73
CA ASN A 163 -17.04 -0.32 4.74
C ASN A 163 -17.46 -0.66 6.18
N ASP A 164 -18.70 -1.11 6.35
CA ASP A 164 -19.37 -1.50 7.59
C ASP A 164 -19.53 -3.03 7.72
N TRP A 165 -18.69 -3.81 7.02
CA TRP A 165 -18.77 -5.27 7.02
C TRP A 165 -18.85 -5.86 8.43
N GLN A 166 -19.87 -6.67 8.65
CA GLN A 166 -20.04 -7.41 9.90
C GLN A 166 -18.99 -8.51 10.00
N VAL A 167 -18.07 -8.37 10.95
CA VAL A 167 -16.88 -9.22 11.04
C VAL A 167 -17.27 -10.66 11.41
N ASP A 168 -17.19 -11.56 10.45
CA ASP A 168 -17.29 -13.00 10.70
C ASP A 168 -15.99 -13.51 11.34
N SER A 169 -16.02 -13.59 12.67
CA SER A 169 -14.86 -14.01 13.45
C SER A 169 -14.45 -15.46 13.17
N LYS A 170 -15.42 -16.36 12.94
CA LYS A 170 -15.13 -17.78 12.70
C LYS A 170 -14.47 -17.96 11.34
N LEU A 171 -14.97 -17.27 10.32
CA LEU A 171 -14.38 -17.33 8.97
C LEU A 171 -12.97 -16.71 8.96
N LEU A 172 -12.78 -15.55 9.59
CA LEU A 172 -11.44 -14.95 9.71
C LEU A 172 -10.47 -15.87 10.45
N HIS A 173 -10.89 -16.52 11.55
CA HIS A 173 -10.00 -17.45 12.26
C HIS A 173 -9.58 -18.64 11.40
N LYS A 174 -10.49 -19.21 10.62
CA LYS A 174 -10.15 -20.29 9.67
C LYS A 174 -9.18 -19.81 8.61
N LEU A 175 -9.43 -18.65 8.02
CA LEU A 175 -8.57 -18.04 6.99
C LEU A 175 -7.15 -17.81 7.53
N ILE A 176 -7.03 -17.25 8.74
CA ILE A 176 -5.74 -16.94 9.33
C ILE A 176 -5.01 -18.21 9.77
N ALA A 177 -5.70 -19.21 10.31
CA ALA A 177 -5.10 -20.50 10.63
C ALA A 177 -4.51 -21.17 9.38
N ALA A 178 -5.23 -21.14 8.25
CA ALA A 178 -4.72 -21.62 6.98
C ALA A 178 -3.53 -20.77 6.50
N ALA A 179 -3.62 -19.44 6.57
CA ALA A 179 -2.52 -18.55 6.18
C ALA A 179 -1.23 -18.81 6.97
N ILE A 180 -1.33 -19.06 8.28
CA ILE A 180 -0.20 -19.46 9.12
C ILE A 180 0.34 -20.84 8.71
N LYS A 181 -0.54 -21.82 8.48
CA LYS A 181 -0.14 -23.17 8.04
C LYS A 181 0.65 -23.16 6.72
N TYR A 182 0.31 -22.25 5.81
CA TYR A 182 0.95 -22.12 4.50
C TYR A 182 2.06 -21.05 4.46
N ALA A 183 2.35 -20.40 5.59
CA ALA A 183 3.51 -19.52 5.72
C ALA A 183 4.80 -20.36 5.67
N LYS A 184 5.84 -19.83 5.04
CA LYS A 184 7.12 -20.53 4.85
C LYS A 184 8.15 -20.10 5.89
#